data_AF-A0A453AL90-F1
#
_entry.id   AF-A0A453AL90-F1
#
_cell.length_a   1.000
_cell.length_b   1.000
_cell.length_c   1.000
_cell.angle_alpha   90.00
_cell.angle_beta   90.00
_cell.angle_gamma   90.00
#
_symmetry.space_group_name_H-M   'P 1'
#
loop_
_entity.id
_entity.type
_entity.pdbx_description
1 polymer ?
#
loop_
_entity_poly.entity_id
_entity_poly.type
_entity_poly.pdbx_seq_one_letter_code
_entity_poly.pdbx_strand_id
1 'polypeptide(L)'
;MSKRRKRSNLAGRHPLLQRGREDEWRDWPNLPTALVDDIADRLLSHDVAEYIRLRAACKEWRRCTADPREGRNHLDPRFRPRRWIMLSNRTDGDGRRFLNLSTGASARVDLPE
;
A
#
# COMPACT_ATOMS: atom_id res chain seq x y z
N MET A 1 39.82 44.85 14.21
CA MET A 1 39.22 45.71 15.26
C MET A 1 37.82 46.12 14.81
N SER A 2 36.76 45.66 15.48
CA SER A 2 35.53 46.43 15.70
C SER A 2 34.68 45.68 16.73
N LYS A 3 34.33 46.39 17.82
CA LYS A 3 33.62 45.91 19.01
C LYS A 3 32.13 46.26 18.92
N ARG A 4 31.36 45.59 19.81
CA ARG A 4 29.98 45.89 20.29
C ARG A 4 28.85 45.37 19.38
N ARG A 5 27.72 44.86 19.91
CA ARG A 5 27.11 45.02 21.24
C ARG A 5 26.13 43.87 21.54
N LYS A 6 26.09 43.47 22.82
CA LYS A 6 25.12 42.57 23.46
C LYS A 6 23.69 43.12 23.31
N ARG A 7 22.72 42.26 22.99
CA ARG A 7 21.30 42.45 23.33
C ARG A 7 20.81 41.18 23.99
N SER A 8 20.74 41.21 25.31
CA SER A 8 19.89 40.33 26.12
C SER A 8 18.44 40.73 25.91
N ASN A 9 17.54 39.75 25.80
CA ASN A 9 16.15 39.91 26.24
C ASN A 9 15.64 38.55 26.72
N LEU A 10 15.56 38.43 28.04
CA LEU A 10 14.68 37.48 28.71
C LEU A 10 13.26 38.02 28.54
N ALA A 11 12.41 37.26 27.86
CA ALA A 11 10.98 37.37 28.00
C ALA A 11 10.41 35.98 27.76
N GLY A 12 10.17 35.27 28.86
CA GLY A 12 9.38 34.04 28.83
C GLY A 12 8.04 34.34 28.17
N ARG A 13 7.71 33.54 27.16
CA ARG A 13 6.34 33.39 26.69
C ARG A 13 6.00 31.92 26.76
N HIS A 14 5.11 31.65 27.71
CA HIS A 14 4.49 30.39 28.06
C HIS A 14 3.94 29.68 26.81
N PRO A 15 4.17 28.36 26.62
CA PRO A 15 3.68 27.63 25.45
C PRO A 15 2.23 27.22 25.70
N LEU A 16 1.31 28.18 25.62
CA LEU A 16 -0.09 27.85 25.42
C LEU A 16 -0.54 28.64 24.19
N LEU A 17 -1.09 27.91 23.22
CA LEU A 17 -1.64 28.38 21.94
C LEU A 17 -0.63 28.46 20.78
N GLN A 18 -0.12 27.30 20.36
CA GLN A 18 0.04 27.03 18.93
C GLN A 18 -0.90 25.89 18.53
N ARG A 19 -2.20 26.14 18.71
CA ARG A 19 -3.26 25.35 18.03
C ARG A 19 -3.43 25.92 16.62
N GLY A 20 -2.38 25.79 15.83
CA GLY A 20 -2.31 26.26 14.45
C GLY A 20 -2.28 25.06 13.53
N ARG A 21 -3.46 24.52 13.22
CA ARG A 21 -3.82 23.73 12.03
C ARG A 21 -2.62 23.33 11.15
N GLU A 22 -1.82 22.37 11.62
CA GLU A 22 -0.85 21.69 10.77
C GLU A 22 -1.68 21.01 9.68
N ASP A 23 -1.32 21.18 8.41
CA ASP A 23 -1.81 20.29 7.36
C ASP A 23 -1.59 18.87 7.87
N GLU A 24 -2.67 18.20 8.26
CA GLU A 24 -2.65 16.94 8.99
C GLU A 24 -2.34 15.81 8.00
N TRP A 25 -1.18 15.92 7.36
CA TRP A 25 -0.64 14.93 6.46
C TRP A 25 -0.35 13.69 7.29
N ARG A 26 -1.24 12.71 7.14
CA ARG A 26 -1.09 11.40 7.75
C ARG A 26 0.07 10.70 7.06
N ASP A 27 1.01 10.23 7.88
CA ASP A 27 2.15 9.44 7.42
C ASP A 27 1.72 8.00 7.11
N TRP A 28 0.83 7.84 6.13
CA TRP A 28 0.28 6.55 5.71
C TRP A 28 1.35 5.51 5.35
N PRO A 29 2.47 5.85 4.67
CA PRO A 29 3.50 4.87 4.38
C PRO A 29 4.12 4.24 5.63
N ASN A 30 4.20 4.97 6.75
CA ASN A 30 4.86 4.54 7.99
C ASN A 30 3.89 4.06 9.08
N LEU A 31 2.74 3.48 8.69
CA LEU A 31 1.87 2.79 9.63
C LEU A 31 2.62 1.65 10.36
N PRO A 32 2.28 1.36 11.63
CA PRO A 32 2.78 0.18 12.33
C PRO A 32 2.61 -1.10 11.49
N THR A 33 3.67 -1.90 11.38
CA THR A 33 3.68 -3.15 10.58
C THR A 33 2.49 -4.04 10.91
N ALA A 34 2.16 -4.23 12.19
CA ALA A 34 1.03 -5.05 12.61
C ALA A 34 -0.34 -4.55 12.07
N LEU A 35 -0.49 -3.24 11.88
CA LEU A 35 -1.70 -2.67 11.27
C LEU A 35 -1.72 -2.89 9.75
N VAL A 36 -0.58 -2.72 9.09
CA VAL A 36 -0.46 -3.01 7.65
C VAL A 36 -0.76 -4.49 7.40
N ASP A 37 -0.24 -5.38 8.24
CA ASP A 37 -0.49 -6.82 8.14
C ASP A 37 -1.95 -7.18 8.39
N ASP A 38 -2.61 -6.62 9.40
CA ASP A 38 -4.05 -6.84 9.64
C ASP A 38 -4.91 -6.34 8.47
N ILE A 39 -4.60 -5.15 7.93
CA ILE A 39 -5.26 -4.64 6.72
C ILE A 39 -5.03 -5.60 5.56
N ALA A 40 -3.80 -6.07 5.37
CA ALA A 40 -3.44 -6.97 4.28
C ALA A 40 -4.18 -8.31 4.38
N ASP A 41 -4.27 -8.89 5.57
CA ASP A 41 -5.00 -10.14 5.81
C ASP A 41 -6.51 -9.97 5.55
N ARG A 42 -7.11 -8.84 5.96
CA ARG A 42 -8.51 -8.51 5.64
C ARG A 42 -8.73 -8.38 4.14
N LEU A 43 -7.88 -7.64 3.44
CA LEU A 43 -7.98 -7.49 1.98
C LEU A 43 -7.80 -8.83 1.27
N LEU A 44 -6.86 -9.66 1.72
CA LEU A 44 -6.63 -10.98 1.15
C LEU A 44 -7.80 -11.94 1.39
N SER A 45 -8.48 -11.83 2.53
CA SER A 45 -9.70 -12.58 2.80
C SER A 45 -10.84 -12.21 1.83
N HIS A 46 -10.85 -10.97 1.35
CA HIS A 46 -11.81 -10.47 0.38
C HIS A 46 -11.44 -10.89 -1.06
N ASP A 47 -10.27 -10.45 -1.54
CA ASP A 47 -9.76 -10.77 -2.87
C ASP A 47 -8.25 -10.54 -2.98
N VAL A 48 -7.55 -11.45 -3.68
CA VAL A 48 -6.09 -11.34 -3.87
C VAL A 48 -5.69 -10.07 -4.62
N ALA A 49 -6.52 -9.55 -5.53
CA ALA A 49 -6.17 -8.34 -6.26
C ALA A 49 -6.16 -7.10 -5.36
N GLU A 50 -6.97 -7.05 -4.30
CA GLU A 50 -6.91 -5.97 -3.30
C GLU A 50 -5.59 -6.03 -2.51
N TYR A 51 -5.19 -7.23 -2.12
CA TYR A 51 -3.89 -7.44 -1.48
C TYR A 51 -2.72 -6.99 -2.36
N ILE A 52 -2.77 -7.31 -3.66
CA ILE A 52 -1.75 -6.86 -4.62
C ILE A 52 -1.78 -5.33 -4.80
N ARG A 53 -2.97 -4.71 -4.82
CA ARG A 53 -3.10 -3.23 -4.85
C ARG A 53 -2.47 -2.58 -3.62
N LEU A 54 -2.70 -3.15 -2.43
CA LEU A 54 -2.04 -2.69 -1.19
C LEU A 54 -0.51 -2.73 -1.34
N ARG A 55 0.06 -3.85 -1.79
CA ARG A 55 1.51 -3.99 -2.05
C ARG A 55 2.03 -3.06 -3.14
N ALA A 56 1.17 -2.62 -4.05
CA ALA A 56 1.52 -1.69 -5.11
C ALA A 56 1.55 -0.22 -4.65
N ALA A 57 0.85 0.11 -3.56
CA ALA A 57 0.70 1.49 -3.09
C ALA A 57 2.03 2.17 -2.72
N CYS A 58 2.89 1.49 -1.96
CA CYS A 58 4.23 1.99 -1.61
C CYS A 58 5.20 0.85 -1.29
N LYS A 59 6.50 1.19 -1.15
CA LYS A 59 7.56 0.20 -0.87
C LYS A 59 7.50 -0.27 0.59
N GLU A 60 7.11 0.61 1.49
CA GLU A 60 7.01 0.41 2.92
C GLU A 60 5.98 -0.70 3.21
N TRP A 61 4.76 -0.57 2.68
CA TRP A 61 3.71 -1.58 2.85
C TRP A 61 4.05 -2.92 2.17
N ARG A 62 4.73 -2.88 1.02
CA ARG A 62 5.21 -4.08 0.35
C ARG A 62 6.21 -4.87 1.19
N ARG A 63 7.07 -4.18 1.94
CA ARG A 63 8.09 -4.81 2.81
C ARG A 63 7.48 -5.41 4.07
N CYS A 64 6.39 -4.84 4.58
CA CYS A 64 5.70 -5.35 5.77
C CYS A 64 4.97 -6.67 5.50
N THR A 65 4.46 -6.86 4.29
CA THR A 65 3.56 -7.97 3.98
C THR A 65 4.28 -9.15 3.30
N ALA A 66 3.72 -10.36 3.42
CA ALA A 66 4.28 -11.58 2.82
C ALA A 66 4.35 -11.54 1.28
N ASP A 67 5.46 -11.95 0.66
CA ASP A 67 5.52 -11.97 -0.81
C ASP A 67 4.77 -13.18 -1.40
N PRO A 68 3.78 -12.99 -2.30
CA PRO A 68 3.12 -14.10 -2.98
C PRO A 68 4.04 -15.02 -3.78
N ARG A 69 5.25 -14.56 -4.11
CA ARG A 69 6.27 -15.28 -4.88
C ARG A 69 7.28 -16.01 -4.00
N GLU A 70 7.29 -15.75 -2.69
CA GLU A 70 8.20 -16.43 -1.77
C GLU A 70 7.69 -17.87 -1.51
N GLY A 71 8.45 -18.87 -1.95
CA GLY A 71 8.13 -20.28 -1.73
C GLY A 71 8.77 -21.19 -2.79
N ARG A 72 9.34 -22.33 -2.36
CA ARG A 72 10.18 -23.18 -3.22
C ARG A 72 9.44 -24.03 -4.27
N ASN A 73 8.10 -24.01 -4.36
CA ASN A 73 7.32 -24.65 -5.46
C ASN A 73 5.79 -24.67 -5.24
N HIS A 74 5.27 -24.08 -4.17
CA HIS A 74 3.82 -24.03 -3.93
C HIS A 74 3.41 -22.59 -3.68
N LEU A 75 2.57 -22.05 -4.57
CA LEU A 75 1.86 -20.81 -4.29
C LEU A 75 1.00 -21.05 -3.05
N ASP A 76 1.27 -20.31 -1.97
CA ASP A 76 0.45 -20.36 -0.76
C ASP A 76 -1.03 -20.22 -1.17
N PRO A 77 -1.91 -21.17 -0.80
CA PRO A 77 -3.31 -21.15 -1.16
C PRO A 77 -4.04 -19.82 -0.86
N ARG A 78 -3.56 -19.04 0.11
CA ARG A 78 -4.10 -17.71 0.42
C ARG A 78 -4.02 -16.73 -0.75
N PHE A 79 -3.03 -16.87 -1.63
CA PHE A 79 -2.82 -16.00 -2.79
C PHE A 79 -3.49 -16.51 -4.07
N ARG A 80 -4.33 -17.56 -3.99
CA ARG A 80 -5.08 -18.03 -5.16
C ARG A 80 -6.22 -17.06 -5.46
N PRO A 81 -6.35 -16.54 -6.69
CA PRO A 81 -7.48 -15.72 -7.09
C PRO A 81 -8.80 -16.48 -6.89
N ARG A 82 -9.80 -15.81 -6.32
CA ARG A 82 -11.14 -16.36 -6.09
C ARG A 82 -12.16 -15.56 -6.91
N ARG A 83 -13.17 -16.22 -7.48
CA ARG A 83 -14.28 -15.54 -8.21
C ARG A 83 -13.81 -14.79 -9.48
N TRP A 84 -12.61 -15.10 -9.96
CA TRP A 84 -12.10 -14.62 -11.24
C TRP A 84 -12.41 -15.65 -12.32
N ILE A 85 -13.01 -15.18 -13.41
CA ILE A 85 -13.17 -15.98 -14.63
C ILE A 85 -12.28 -15.42 -15.72
N MET A 86 -11.74 -16.32 -16.56
CA MET A 86 -11.06 -15.91 -17.78
C MET A 86 -12.12 -15.59 -18.83
N LEU A 87 -12.07 -14.39 -19.38
CA LEU A 87 -12.87 -14.03 -20.54
C LEU A 87 -12.15 -14.57 -21.76
N SER A 88 -12.85 -15.38 -22.58
CA SER A 88 -12.31 -15.90 -23.83
C SER A 88 -12.04 -14.74 -24.78
N ASN A 89 -10.79 -14.33 -24.89
CA ASN A 89 -10.32 -13.44 -25.92
C ASN A 89 -10.02 -14.34 -27.14
N ARG A 90 -10.68 -14.08 -28.27
CA ARG A 90 -10.46 -14.77 -29.56
C ARG A 90 -9.46 -14.02 -30.46
N THR A 91 -8.65 -13.15 -29.88
CA THR A 91 -7.74 -12.25 -30.60
C THR A 91 -6.31 -12.55 -30.19
N ASP A 92 -5.63 -13.29 -31.07
CA ASP A 92 -4.22 -13.64 -30.94
C ASP A 92 -3.38 -12.40 -30.60
N GLY A 93 -2.61 -12.46 -29.50
CA GLY A 93 -1.60 -11.47 -29.14
C GLY A 93 -1.95 -10.45 -28.04
N ASP A 94 -3.20 -10.37 -27.58
CA ASP A 94 -3.55 -9.54 -26.41
C ASP A 94 -3.69 -10.49 -25.21
N GLY A 95 -3.04 -10.24 -24.08
CA GLY A 95 -3.00 -11.19 -22.95
C GLY A 95 -4.39 -11.66 -22.47
N ARG A 96 -4.41 -12.74 -21.67
CA ARG A 96 -5.67 -13.32 -21.15
C ARG A 96 -6.34 -12.31 -20.21
N ARG A 97 -7.60 -11.98 -20.48
CA ARG A 97 -8.40 -11.06 -19.66
C ARG A 97 -9.15 -11.84 -18.60
N PHE A 98 -9.11 -11.36 -17.37
CA PHE A 98 -9.84 -11.92 -16.24
C PHE A 98 -10.84 -10.89 -15.69
N LEU A 99 -11.98 -11.38 -15.23
CA LEU A 99 -13.03 -10.59 -14.60
C LEU A 99 -13.38 -11.16 -13.23
N ASN A 100 -13.38 -10.32 -12.22
CA ASN A 100 -13.91 -10.64 -10.90
C ASN A 100 -15.43 -10.52 -10.90
N LEU A 101 -16.13 -11.62 -10.68
CA LEU A 101 -17.60 -11.66 -10.72
C LEU A 101 -18.28 -10.92 -9.57
N SER A 102 -17.53 -10.56 -8.52
CA SER A 102 -18.08 -9.92 -7.33
C SER A 102 -17.84 -8.42 -7.24
N THR A 103 -16.70 -7.97 -7.75
CA THR A 103 -16.31 -6.56 -7.72
C THR A 103 -16.37 -5.90 -9.10
N GLY A 104 -16.50 -6.69 -10.17
CA GLY A 104 -16.39 -6.19 -11.54
C GLY A 104 -14.97 -5.79 -11.95
N ALA A 105 -13.96 -5.99 -11.09
CA ALA A 105 -12.58 -5.67 -11.40
C ALA A 105 -12.07 -6.51 -12.59
N SER A 106 -11.30 -5.90 -13.48
CA SER A 106 -10.69 -6.57 -14.63
C SER A 106 -9.16 -6.56 -14.53
N ALA A 107 -8.53 -7.67 -14.90
CA ALA A 107 -7.07 -7.77 -15.00
C ALA A 107 -6.69 -8.37 -16.37
N ARG A 108 -5.58 -7.90 -16.94
CA ARG A 108 -4.95 -8.50 -18.12
C ARG A 108 -3.65 -9.14 -17.68
N VAL A 109 -3.46 -10.42 -18.01
CA VAL A 109 -2.29 -11.19 -17.61
C VAL A 109 -1.67 -11.82 -18.85
N ASP A 110 -0.38 -11.63 -19.01
CA ASP A 110 0.41 -12.39 -19.97
C ASP A 110 0.70 -13.77 -19.38
N LEU A 111 0.15 -14.80 -20.01
CA LEU A 111 0.29 -16.18 -19.57
C LEU A 111 1.05 -16.94 -20.64
N PRO A 112 2.03 -17.80 -20.25
CA PRO A 112 2.73 -18.63 -21.22
C PRO A 112 1.74 -19.51 -21.98
N GLU A 113 2.08 -19.81 -23.23
CA GLU A 113 1.32 -20.72 -24.10
C GLU A 113 1.13 -22.10 -23.46
#